data_AF-A0AA88RH97-F1
#
_entry.id   AF-A0AA88RH97-F1
#
_cell.length_a   1.000
_cell.length_b   1.000
_cell.length_c   1.000
_cell.angle_alpha   90.00
_cell.angle_beta   90.00
_cell.angle_gamma   90.00
#
_symmetry.space_group_name_H-M   'P 1'
#
loop_
_entity.id
_entity.type
_entity.pdbx_description
1 polymer ?
#
loop_
_entity_poly.entity_id
_entity_poly.type
_entity_poly.pdbx_seq_one_letter_code
_entity_poly.pdbx_strand_id
1 'polypeptide(L)'
;MATPDLLFGLRNNFFLGAYQAAINNSDIPNLSEEESIERDSLVYRSYIALGSYQLVINEIDSTAATALQAVKLLALYLSSPENKEATIASLQEYLSDPAYGSNPIVRLIAGIVFMHEKDYVEALKHTNVGGTMEL
;
A
#
# COMPACT_ATOMS: atom_id res chain seq x y z
N MET A 1 -8.75 -13.79 -25.54
CA MET A 1 -9.30 -12.42 -25.39
C MET A 1 -8.78 -11.91 -24.06
N ALA A 2 -8.09 -10.76 -24.04
CA ALA A 2 -7.68 -10.16 -22.77
C ALA A 2 -8.96 -9.79 -22.01
N THR A 3 -9.14 -10.36 -20.83
CA THR A 3 -10.21 -9.96 -19.92
C THR A 3 -10.07 -8.46 -19.64
N PRO A 4 -11.15 -7.67 -19.70
CA PRO A 4 -11.08 -6.26 -19.38
C PRO A 4 -10.55 -6.10 -17.95
N ASP A 5 -9.47 -5.32 -17.80
CA ASP A 5 -8.94 -4.93 -16.50
C ASP A 5 -9.98 -4.03 -15.83
N LEU A 6 -10.70 -4.59 -14.86
CA LEU A 6 -11.78 -3.90 -14.15
C LEU A 6 -11.22 -2.79 -13.25
N LEU A 7 -9.97 -2.93 -12.78
CA LEU A 7 -9.28 -1.98 -11.91
C LEU A 7 -8.60 -0.84 -12.67
N PHE A 8 -8.52 -0.91 -14.00
CA PHE A 8 -7.86 0.09 -14.83
C PHE A 8 -8.34 1.51 -14.53
N GLY A 9 -9.65 1.72 -14.44
CA GLY A 9 -10.22 3.03 -14.12
C GLY A 9 -9.83 3.51 -12.72
N LEU A 10 -9.75 2.60 -11.75
CA LEU A 10 -9.35 2.90 -10.38
C LEU A 10 -7.87 3.28 -10.29
N ARG A 11 -7.00 2.45 -10.90
CA ARG A 11 -5.55 2.69 -11.02
C ARG A 11 -5.27 4.05 -11.66
N ASN A 12 -5.94 4.34 -12.78
CA ASN A 12 -5.76 5.60 -13.50
C ASN A 12 -6.13 6.81 -12.62
N ASN A 13 -7.26 6.76 -11.91
CA ASN A 13 -7.64 7.84 -10.99
C ASN A 13 -6.61 8.01 -9.85
N PHE A 14 -6.12 6.92 -9.28
CA PHE A 14 -5.10 6.95 -8.24
C PHE A 14 -3.80 7.63 -8.73
N PHE A 15 -3.27 7.21 -9.88
CA PHE A 15 -2.02 7.76 -10.42
C PHE A 15 -2.14 9.20 -10.89
N LEU A 16 -3.32 9.65 -11.30
CA LEU A 16 -3.59 11.06 -11.62
C LEU A 16 -3.76 11.93 -10.37
N GLY A 17 -3.73 11.35 -9.16
CA GLY A 17 -3.98 12.07 -7.91
C GLY A 17 -5.47 12.40 -7.69
N ALA A 18 -6.37 11.84 -8.49
CA ALA A 18 -7.81 11.97 -8.35
C ALA A 18 -8.34 11.01 -7.27
N TYR A 19 -7.79 11.08 -6.06
CA TYR A 19 -8.05 10.15 -4.96
C TYR A 19 -9.53 10.07 -4.57
N GLN A 20 -10.23 11.21 -4.57
CA GLN A 20 -11.67 11.23 -4.30
C GLN A 20 -12.45 10.49 -5.39
N ALA A 21 -12.05 10.61 -6.66
CA ALA A 21 -12.70 9.88 -7.75
C ALA A 21 -12.40 8.38 -7.67
N ALA A 22 -11.18 8.00 -7.28
CA ALA A 22 -10.82 6.61 -7.04
C ALA A 22 -11.73 5.98 -5.95
N ILE A 23 -11.93 6.67 -4.83
CA ILE A 23 -12.82 6.19 -3.76
C ILE A 23 -14.27 6.08 -4.23
N ASN A 24 -14.79 7.07 -4.96
CA ASN A 24 -16.18 7.01 -5.45
C ASN A 24 -16.40 5.90 -6.48
N ASN A 25 -15.37 5.55 -7.26
CA ASN A 25 -15.44 4.50 -8.29
C ASN A 25 -14.87 3.16 -7.78
N SER A 26 -14.74 2.97 -6.46
CA SER A 26 -14.24 1.71 -5.92
C SER A 26 -15.28 0.59 -5.94
N ASP A 27 -16.57 0.91 -6.04
CA ASP A 27 -17.62 -0.11 -6.09
C ASP A 27 -17.65 -0.81 -7.45
N ILE A 28 -16.79 -1.82 -7.59
CA ILE A 28 -16.65 -2.62 -8.81
C ILE A 28 -17.16 -4.04 -8.54
N PRO A 29 -18.23 -4.48 -9.20
CA PRO A 29 -18.77 -5.82 -9.01
C PRO A 29 -17.96 -6.88 -9.76
N ASN A 30 -18.04 -8.14 -9.32
CA ASN A 30 -17.39 -9.32 -9.93
C ASN A 30 -15.85 -9.32 -9.87
N LEU A 31 -15.26 -8.73 -8.83
CA LEU A 31 -13.83 -8.83 -8.57
C LEU A 31 -13.49 -10.22 -7.99
N SER A 32 -12.34 -10.75 -8.39
CA SER A 32 -11.71 -11.88 -7.71
C SER A 32 -11.18 -11.46 -6.33
N GLU A 33 -10.80 -12.41 -5.49
CA GLU A 33 -10.23 -12.11 -4.17
C GLU A 33 -8.95 -11.25 -4.30
N GLU A 34 -8.08 -11.60 -5.25
CA GLU A 34 -6.85 -10.85 -5.57
C GLU A 34 -7.16 -9.41 -6.02
N GLU A 35 -8.12 -9.24 -6.92
CA GLU A 35 -8.55 -7.94 -7.44
C GLU A 35 -9.24 -7.09 -6.35
N SER A 36 -9.96 -7.72 -5.42
CA SER A 36 -10.59 -7.03 -4.29
C SER A 36 -9.54 -6.50 -3.32
N ILE A 37 -8.52 -7.30 -3.02
CA ILE A 37 -7.37 -6.86 -2.19
C ILE A 37 -6.65 -5.68 -2.85
N GLU A 38 -6.47 -5.73 -4.17
CA GLU A 38 -5.82 -4.64 -4.89
C GLU A 38 -6.66 -3.35 -4.90
N ARG A 39 -7.96 -3.47 -5.20
CA ARG A 39 -8.93 -2.37 -5.08
C ARG A 39 -8.83 -1.73 -3.69
N ASP A 40 -8.92 -2.54 -2.64
CA ASP A 40 -8.90 -2.06 -1.26
C ASP A 40 -7.56 -1.38 -0.94
N SER A 41 -6.44 -1.91 -1.44
CA SER A 41 -5.13 -1.27 -1.33
C SER A 41 -5.12 0.13 -1.97
N LEU A 42 -5.66 0.28 -3.18
CA LEU A 42 -5.74 1.57 -3.89
C LEU A 42 -6.65 2.56 -3.18
N VAL A 43 -7.79 2.10 -2.66
CA VAL A 43 -8.76 2.91 -1.90
C VAL A 43 -8.15 3.40 -0.60
N TYR A 44 -7.55 2.52 0.20
CA TYR A 44 -6.91 2.93 1.45
C TYR A 44 -5.71 3.85 1.23
N ARG A 45 -4.90 3.60 0.20
CA ARG A 45 -3.84 4.54 -0.19
C ARG A 45 -4.38 5.90 -0.64
N SER A 46 -5.55 5.93 -1.27
CA SER A 46 -6.25 7.18 -1.60
C SER A 46 -6.69 7.93 -0.34
N TYR A 47 -7.21 7.23 0.67
CA TYR A 47 -7.53 7.83 1.97
C TYR A 47 -6.29 8.40 2.68
N ILE A 48 -5.17 7.67 2.66
CA ILE A 48 -3.89 8.16 3.18
C ILE A 48 -3.47 9.45 2.47
N ALA A 49 -3.55 9.49 1.13
CA ALA A 49 -3.19 10.67 0.35
C ALA A 49 -4.10 11.89 0.63
N LEU A 50 -5.36 11.65 1.03
CA LEU A 50 -6.30 12.68 1.48
C LEU A 50 -6.13 13.06 2.97
N GLY A 51 -5.17 12.45 3.69
CA GLY A 51 -4.91 12.71 5.10
C GLY A 51 -5.84 11.98 6.08
N SER A 52 -6.67 11.05 5.59
CA SER A 52 -7.62 10.28 6.40
C SER A 52 -6.99 9.02 7.01
N TYR A 53 -5.89 9.19 7.75
CA TYR A 53 -5.12 8.06 8.29
C TYR A 53 -5.91 7.23 9.30
N GLN A 54 -6.66 7.88 10.20
CA GLN A 54 -7.42 7.24 11.27
C GLN A 54 -8.44 6.21 10.73
N LEU A 55 -9.07 6.53 9.59
CA LEU A 55 -10.03 5.66 8.93
C LEU A 55 -9.34 4.36 8.48
N VAL A 56 -8.20 4.48 7.83
CA VAL A 56 -7.42 3.32 7.34
C VAL A 56 -6.93 2.45 8.49
N ILE A 57 -6.52 3.06 9.60
CA ILE A 57 -6.07 2.34 10.79
C ILE A 57 -7.22 1.53 11.43
N ASN A 58 -8.43 2.08 11.41
CA ASN A 58 -9.60 1.46 12.02
C ASN A 58 -10.25 0.38 11.14
N GLU A 59 -10.27 0.59 9.83
CA GLU A 59 -10.90 -0.34 8.87
C GLU A 59 -10.04 -1.58 8.59
N ILE A 60 -8.71 -1.47 8.67
CA ILE A 60 -7.81 -2.59 8.38
C ILE A 60 -7.57 -3.41 9.65
N ASP A 61 -8.21 -4.58 9.75
CA ASP A 61 -7.99 -5.56 10.82
C ASP A 61 -6.73 -6.40 10.63
N SER A 62 -6.18 -6.97 11.70
CA SER A 62 -4.98 -7.84 11.66
C SER A 62 -5.14 -9.15 10.89
N THR A 63 -6.37 -9.51 10.53
CA THR A 63 -6.70 -10.68 9.70
C THR A 63 -6.70 -10.36 8.20
N ALA A 64 -6.58 -9.08 7.83
CA ALA A 64 -6.58 -8.66 6.44
C ALA A 64 -5.29 -9.08 5.73
N ALA A 65 -5.32 -9.10 4.39
CA ALA A 65 -4.18 -9.48 3.57
C ALA A 65 -2.92 -8.66 3.95
N THR A 66 -1.75 -9.29 3.83
CA THR A 66 -0.45 -8.67 4.11
C THR A 66 -0.25 -7.31 3.40
N ALA A 67 -0.79 -7.17 2.18
CA ALA A 67 -0.77 -5.92 1.44
C ALA A 67 -1.53 -4.79 2.17
N LEU A 68 -2.70 -5.09 2.75
CA LEU A 68 -3.51 -4.15 3.50
C LEU A 68 -2.85 -3.83 4.86
N GLN A 69 -2.27 -4.83 5.53
CA GLN A 69 -1.47 -4.59 6.75
C GLN A 69 -0.34 -3.60 6.51
N ALA A 70 0.37 -3.72 5.38
CA ALA A 70 1.41 -2.77 5.02
C ALA A 70 0.86 -1.36 4.83
N VAL A 71 -0.30 -1.21 4.18
CA VAL A 71 -0.96 0.11 4.01
C VAL A 71 -1.36 0.71 5.36
N LYS A 72 -1.82 -0.12 6.32
CA LYS A 72 -2.09 0.33 7.70
C LYS A 72 -0.83 0.83 8.40
N LEU A 73 0.29 0.12 8.26
CA LEU A 73 1.58 0.56 8.80
C LEU A 73 1.98 1.92 8.21
N LEU A 74 1.82 2.14 6.90
CA LEU A 74 2.06 3.45 6.28
C LEU A 74 1.18 4.55 6.91
N ALA A 75 -0.11 4.27 7.12
CA ALA A 75 -1.03 5.22 7.75
C ALA A 75 -0.59 5.56 9.18
N LEU A 76 -0.14 4.58 9.97
CA LEU A 76 0.40 4.80 11.31
C LEU A 76 1.66 5.68 11.30
N TYR A 77 2.58 5.41 10.37
CA TYR A 77 3.81 6.19 10.19
C TYR A 77 3.53 7.66 9.87
N LEU A 78 2.55 7.92 9.00
CA LEU A 78 2.17 9.27 8.58
C LEU A 78 1.27 9.99 9.59
N SER A 79 0.47 9.24 10.35
CA SER A 79 -0.46 9.81 11.35
C SER A 79 0.27 10.43 12.53
N SER A 80 1.29 9.74 13.08
CA SER A 80 1.97 10.21 14.28
C SER A 80 3.48 9.99 14.23
N PRO A 81 4.29 11.04 14.49
CA PRO A 81 5.75 10.93 14.47
C PRO A 81 6.30 10.01 15.57
N GLU A 82 5.56 9.82 16.66
CA GLU A 82 5.92 8.93 17.78
C GLU A 82 5.90 7.43 17.40
N ASN A 83 5.07 7.05 16.42
CA ASN A 83 4.94 5.66 15.97
C ASN A 83 5.91 5.31 14.84
N LYS A 84 6.73 6.27 14.39
CA LYS A 84 7.63 6.08 13.24
C LYS A 84 8.64 4.98 13.49
N GLU A 85 9.38 5.03 14.58
CA GLU A 85 10.40 4.04 14.93
C GLU A 85 9.80 2.65 15.08
N ALA A 86 8.65 2.54 15.76
CA ALA A 86 7.93 1.27 15.92
C ALA A 86 7.46 0.69 14.57
N THR A 87 7.03 1.56 13.65
CA THR A 87 6.60 1.16 12.30
C THR A 87 7.78 0.70 11.46
N ILE A 88 8.93 1.41 11.52
CA ILE A 88 10.16 1.03 10.81
C ILE A 88 10.65 -0.34 11.29
N ALA A 89 10.67 -0.57 12.61
CA ALA A 89 11.04 -1.86 13.17
C ALA A 89 10.12 -3.00 12.69
N SER A 90 8.80 -2.77 12.68
CA SER A 90 7.81 -3.73 12.16
C SER A 90 8.01 -4.01 10.67
N LEU A 91 8.32 -2.99 9.88
CA LEU A 91 8.60 -3.14 8.44
C LEU A 91 9.89 -3.92 8.20
N GLN A 92 10.95 -3.67 8.97
CA GLN A 92 12.19 -4.43 8.87
C GLN A 92 11.99 -5.91 9.24
N GLU A 93 11.14 -6.20 10.23
CA GLU A 93 10.75 -7.58 10.57
C GLU A 93 10.00 -8.24 9.40
N TYR A 94 9.03 -7.55 8.80
CA TYR A 94 8.29 -8.05 7.64
C TYR A 94 9.19 -8.26 6.42
N LEU A 95 10.20 -7.42 6.22
CA LEU A 95 11.18 -7.56 5.14
C LEU A 95 12.20 -8.68 5.41
N SER A 96 12.45 -9.00 6.67
CA SER A 96 13.34 -10.09 7.07
C SER A 96 12.69 -11.46 6.84
N ASP A 97 11.36 -11.52 6.93
CA ASP A 97 10.61 -12.73 6.62
C ASP A 97 10.40 -12.91 5.11
N PRO A 98 10.83 -14.02 4.50
CA PRO A 98 10.74 -14.22 3.06
C PRO A 98 9.30 -14.36 2.53
N ALA A 99 8.32 -14.72 3.38
CA ALA A 99 6.92 -14.82 2.99
C ALA A 99 6.27 -13.42 2.83
N TYR A 100 6.60 -12.49 3.74
CA TYR A 100 6.11 -11.11 3.71
C TYR A 100 6.95 -10.24 2.77
N GLY A 101 8.26 -10.42 2.79
CA GLY A 101 9.23 -9.71 1.97
C GLY A 101 9.14 -10.04 0.48
N SER A 102 8.39 -11.05 0.05
CA SER A 102 8.09 -11.29 -1.38
C SER A 102 6.93 -10.44 -1.91
N ASN A 103 6.14 -9.81 -1.04
CA ASN A 103 4.97 -9.05 -1.44
C ASN A 103 5.39 -7.66 -1.99
N PRO A 104 5.00 -7.30 -3.23
CA PRO A 104 5.42 -6.04 -3.84
C PRO A 104 4.88 -4.81 -3.10
N ILE A 105 3.69 -4.90 -2.50
CA ILE A 105 3.08 -3.80 -1.75
C ILE A 105 3.87 -3.52 -0.46
N VAL A 106 4.29 -4.56 0.27
CA VAL A 106 5.11 -4.42 1.49
C VAL A 106 6.42 -3.70 1.16
N ARG A 107 7.09 -4.10 0.08
CA ARG A 107 8.34 -3.45 -0.38
C ARG A 107 8.11 -2.00 -0.79
N LEU A 108 7.01 -1.72 -1.48
CA LEU A 108 6.64 -0.36 -1.86
C LEU A 108 6.44 0.53 -0.63
N ILE A 109 5.70 0.05 0.38
CA ILE A 109 5.47 0.78 1.62
C ILE A 109 6.80 1.03 2.35
N ALA A 110 7.63 -0.01 2.49
CA ALA A 110 8.94 0.14 3.11
C ALA A 110 9.82 1.16 2.38
N GLY A 111 9.82 1.13 1.04
CA GLY A 111 10.51 2.13 0.23
C GLY A 111 10.02 3.56 0.50
N ILE A 112 8.71 3.79 0.60
CA ILE A 112 8.13 5.12 0.93
C ILE A 112 8.58 5.59 2.32
N VAL A 113 8.57 4.70 3.31
CA VAL A 113 8.98 5.02 4.69
C VAL A 113 10.48 5.34 4.75
N PHE A 114 11.34 4.53 4.15
CA PHE A 114 12.79 4.78 4.11
C PHE A 114 13.14 6.06 3.33
N MET A 115 12.40 6.37 2.26
CA MET A 115 12.52 7.65 1.54
C MET A 115 12.21 8.84 2.45
N HIS A 116 11.21 8.73 3.32
CA HIS A 116 10.88 9.77 4.30
C HIS A 116 11.97 9.93 5.37
N GLU A 117 12.61 8.84 5.79
CA GLU A 117 13.74 8.84 6.73
C GLU A 117 15.06 9.31 6.09
N LYS A 118 15.06 9.60 4.79
CA LYS A 118 16.26 9.94 3.97
C LYS A 118 17.30 8.82 3.91
N ASP A 119 16.90 7.58 4.22
CA ASP A 119 17.72 6.40 3.97
C ASP A 119 17.48 5.85 2.57
N TYR A 120 18.08 6.53 1.60
CA TYR A 120 17.93 6.20 0.18
C TYR A 120 18.56 4.85 -0.18
N VAL A 121 19.53 4.36 0.60
CA VAL A 121 20.24 3.11 0.32
C VAL A 121 19.35 1.92 0.67
N GLU A 122 18.71 1.94 1.85
CA GLU A 122 17.74 0.92 2.22
C GLU A 122 16.49 0.96 1.34
N ALA A 123 15.99 2.16 1.03
CA ALA A 123 14.86 2.33 0.11
C ALA A 123 15.13 1.65 -1.24
N LEU A 124 16.27 1.97 -1.88
CA LEU A 124 16.64 1.38 -3.16
C LEU A 124 16.88 -0.12 -3.07
N LYS A 125 17.46 -0.63 -1.98
CA LYS A 125 17.68 -2.07 -1.79
C LYS A 125 16.36 -2.85 -1.79
N HIS A 126 15.31 -2.30 -1.19
CA HIS A 126 14.01 -2.96 -1.11
C HIS A 126 13.15 -2.77 -2.36
N THR A 127 13.27 -1.64 -3.06
CA THR A 127 12.56 -1.39 -4.32
C THR A 127 13.24 -2.05 -5.54
N ASN A 128 14.55 -2.30 -5.51
CA ASN A 128 15.33 -2.84 -6.64
C ASN A 128 15.21 -4.37 -6.83
N VAL A 129 14.75 -5.11 -5.82
CA VAL A 129 14.61 -6.59 -5.92
C VAL A 129 13.26 -7.00 -6.54
N GLY A 130 12.36 -6.06 -6.83
CA GLY A 130 11.15 -6.29 -7.61
C GLY A 130 11.46 -6.21 -9.11
N GLY A 131 11.66 -7.36 -9.75
CA GLY A 131 12.07 -7.50 -11.16
C GLY A 131 11.10 -6.97 -12.23
N THR A 132 10.14 -6.13 -11.88
CA THR A 132 9.31 -5.42 -12.86
C THR A 132 8.91 -4.08 -12.26
N MET A 133 9.29 -3.00 -12.94
CA MET A 133 8.69 -1.65 -12.77
C MET A 133 7.25 -1.63 -13.32
N GLU A 134 6.51 -2.72 -13.18
CA GLU A 134 5.10 -2.77 -13.54
C GLU A 134 4.32 -2.57 -12.24
N LEU A 135 3.97 -1.30 -12.06
CA LEU A 135 2.89 -0.84 -11.18
C LEU A 135 1.56 -1.43 -11.64
#